data_AF-A0A0C2WGR8-F1
#
_entry.id   AF-A0A0C2WGR8-F1
#
_cell.length_a   1.000
_cell.length_b   1.000
_cell.length_c   1.000
_cell.angle_alpha   90.00
_cell.angle_beta   90.00
_cell.angle_gamma   90.00
#
_symmetry.space_group_name_H-M   'P 1'
#
loop_
_entity.id
_entity.type
_entity.pdbx_description
1 polymer ?
#
loop_
_entity_poly.entity_id
_entity_poly.type
_entity_poly.pdbx_seq_one_letter_code
_entity_poly.pdbx_strand_id
1 'polypeptide(L)'
;MSTSPVVLRLTEAMTKYYILSETCSQCIRTLPNRSQLYDDALESWKTRSEFYRPPRGDEAARAKFFSAVDQACKIKSRTPENCYLIIFACAAGIQIIIDQELLELSEPDHRYVMNESRRRSYVITSVTFFLHIYVHAVLNTSQQTC
;
A
#
# COMPACT_ATOMS: atom_id res chain seq x y z
N MET A 1 -10.86 -8.65 25.62
CA MET A 1 -10.08 -7.42 25.33
C MET A 1 -10.88 -6.60 24.33
N SER A 2 -11.27 -5.38 24.66
CA SER A 2 -11.89 -4.46 23.70
C SER A 2 -10.77 -3.89 22.83
N THR A 3 -10.74 -4.27 21.55
CA THR A 3 -9.73 -3.77 20.60
C THR A 3 -9.98 -2.29 20.37
N SER A 4 -8.96 -1.44 20.56
CA SER A 4 -9.06 0.00 20.33
C SER A 4 -9.65 0.29 18.94
N PRO A 5 -10.54 1.29 18.78
CA PRO A 5 -11.10 1.67 17.47
C PRO A 5 -10.01 1.95 16.42
N VAL A 6 -8.87 2.50 16.84
CA VAL A 6 -7.72 2.75 15.97
C VAL A 6 -7.11 1.43 15.49
N VAL A 7 -6.91 0.47 16.39
CA VAL A 7 -6.36 -0.86 16.08
C VAL A 7 -7.26 -1.59 15.10
N LEU A 8 -8.59 -1.54 15.29
CA LEU A 8 -9.55 -2.15 14.37
C LEU A 8 -9.47 -1.50 12.97
N ARG A 9 -9.52 -0.16 12.91
CA ARG A 9 -9.44 0.60 11.65
C ARG A 9 -8.16 0.26 10.86
N LEU A 10 -7.01 0.25 11.53
CA LEU A 10 -5.72 -0.04 10.88
C LEU A 10 -5.66 -1.50 10.43
N THR A 11 -6.17 -2.43 11.25
CA THR A 11 -6.25 -3.86 10.88
C THR A 11 -7.09 -4.06 9.63
N GLU A 12 -8.26 -3.43 9.56
CA GLU A 12 -9.17 -3.51 8.41
C GLU A 12 -8.58 -2.88 7.15
N ALA A 13 -8.00 -1.68 7.26
CA ALA A 13 -7.37 -0.99 6.14
C ALA A 13 -6.21 -1.81 5.56
N MET A 14 -5.30 -2.31 6.40
CA MET A 14 -4.20 -3.17 5.94
C MET A 14 -4.71 -4.48 5.32
N THR A 15 -5.71 -5.12 5.95
CA THR A 15 -6.31 -6.35 5.40
C THR A 15 -6.88 -6.11 3.99
N LYS A 16 -7.62 -5.01 3.80
CA LYS A 16 -8.18 -4.61 2.52
C LYS A 16 -7.07 -4.44 1.46
N TYR A 17 -6.00 -3.72 1.79
CA TYR A 17 -4.90 -3.49 0.86
C TYR A 17 -4.15 -4.79 0.53
N TYR A 18 -3.92 -5.66 1.51
CA TYR A 18 -3.30 -6.97 1.27
C TYR A 18 -4.12 -7.85 0.32
N ILE A 19 -5.42 -8.00 0.57
CA ILE A 19 -6.33 -8.82 -0.26
C ILE A 19 -6.37 -8.29 -1.69
N LEU A 20 -6.50 -6.98 -1.85
CA LEU A 20 -6.61 -6.36 -3.16
C LEU A 20 -5.29 -6.46 -3.96
N SER A 21 -4.16 -6.27 -3.28
CA SER A 21 -2.84 -6.46 -3.87
C SER A 21 -2.63 -7.89 -4.33
N GLU A 22 -3.00 -8.90 -3.54
CA GLU A 22 -2.87 -10.31 -3.94
C GLU A 22 -3.80 -10.65 -5.11
N THR A 23 -5.05 -10.18 -5.07
CA THR A 23 -6.02 -10.38 -6.16
C THR A 23 -5.50 -9.81 -7.48
N CYS A 24 -4.99 -8.57 -7.46
CA CYS A 24 -4.39 -7.96 -8.66
C CYS A 24 -3.10 -8.67 -9.07
N SER A 25 -2.29 -9.15 -8.12
CA SER A 25 -1.07 -9.90 -8.41
C SER A 25 -1.38 -11.19 -9.16
N GLN A 26 -2.47 -11.89 -8.81
CA GLN A 26 -2.90 -13.09 -9.52
C GLN A 26 -3.26 -12.80 -10.98
N CYS A 27 -3.87 -11.64 -11.29
CA CYS A 27 -4.20 -11.26 -12.66
C CYS A 27 -2.97 -11.04 -13.56
N ILE A 28 -1.83 -10.64 -12.98
CA ILE A 28 -0.62 -10.30 -13.74
C ILE A 28 0.50 -11.34 -13.63
N ARG A 29 0.38 -12.31 -12.70
CA ARG A 29 1.46 -13.25 -12.34
C ARG A 29 1.98 -14.05 -13.54
N THR A 30 1.07 -14.44 -14.44
CA THR A 30 1.33 -15.36 -15.56
C THR A 30 1.46 -14.65 -16.91
N LEU A 31 1.49 -13.31 -16.94
CA LEU A 31 1.60 -12.57 -18.20
C LEU A 31 3.00 -12.74 -18.82
N PRO A 32 3.09 -12.98 -20.14
CA PRO A 32 4.38 -13.20 -20.80
C PRO A 32 5.23 -11.92 -20.87
N ASN A 33 4.60 -10.75 -20.91
CA ASN A 33 5.23 -9.43 -20.95
C ASN A 33 5.21 -8.72 -19.59
N ARG A 34 5.13 -9.47 -18.48
CA ARG A 34 4.99 -8.92 -17.13
C ARG A 34 6.04 -7.86 -16.78
N SER A 35 7.30 -8.08 -17.15
CA SER A 35 8.39 -7.13 -16.85
C SER A 35 8.18 -5.78 -17.53
N GLN A 36 7.89 -5.78 -18.83
CA GLN A 36 7.63 -4.54 -19.57
C GLN A 36 6.45 -3.77 -18.99
N LEU A 37 5.35 -4.47 -18.72
CA LEU A 37 4.15 -3.85 -18.13
C LEU A 37 4.43 -3.28 -16.73
N TYR A 38 5.31 -3.91 -15.96
CA TYR A 38 5.74 -3.38 -14.66
C TYR A 38 6.54 -2.09 -14.83
N ASP A 39 7.51 -2.07 -15.73
CA ASP A 39 8.36 -0.90 -15.98
C ASP A 39 7.52 0.29 -16.47
N ASP A 40 6.62 0.06 -17.42
CA ASP A 40 5.69 1.09 -17.93
C ASP A 40 4.78 1.63 -16.82
N ALA A 41 4.23 0.73 -15.99
CA ALA A 41 3.40 1.12 -14.86
C ALA A 41 4.21 1.88 -13.79
N LEU A 42 5.47 1.51 -13.57
CA LEU A 42 6.36 2.15 -12.59
C LEU A 42 6.72 3.58 -13.03
N GLU A 43 7.03 3.78 -14.30
CA GLU A 43 7.29 5.12 -14.84
C GLU A 43 6.04 6.01 -14.75
N SER A 44 4.87 5.47 -15.10
CA SER A 44 3.59 6.16 -14.89
C SER A 44 3.38 6.52 -13.42
N TRP A 45 3.64 5.58 -12.52
CA TRP A 45 3.48 5.78 -11.08
C TRP A 45 4.35 6.91 -10.52
N LYS A 46 5.61 7.02 -10.92
CA LYS A 46 6.54 8.06 -10.44
C LYS A 46 6.05 9.48 -10.69
N THR A 47 5.22 9.68 -11.73
CA THR A 47 4.66 10.99 -12.07
C THR A 47 3.44 11.40 -11.23
N ARG A 48 2.92 10.49 -10.39
CA ARG A 48 1.67 10.69 -9.65
C ARG A 48 1.89 11.30 -8.27
N SER A 49 1.89 12.64 -8.23
CA SER A 49 2.12 13.43 -7.02
C SER A 49 1.15 13.15 -5.87
N GLU A 50 -0.05 12.66 -6.15
CA GLU A 50 -1.05 12.31 -5.14
C GLU A 50 -0.66 11.12 -4.25
N PHE A 51 0.34 10.34 -4.67
CA PHE A 51 0.89 9.22 -3.90
C PHE A 51 2.25 9.55 -3.26
N TYR A 52 2.65 10.82 -3.25
CA TYR A 52 3.83 11.24 -2.51
C TYR A 52 3.63 11.05 -1.00
N ARG A 53 4.72 10.67 -0.33
CA ARG A 53 4.71 10.40 1.10
C ARG A 53 4.24 11.65 1.86
N PRO A 54 3.14 11.59 2.63
CA PRO A 54 2.70 12.72 3.42
C PRO A 54 3.70 13.01 4.55
N PRO A 55 3.92 14.30 4.92
CA PRO A 55 4.72 14.68 6.08
C PRO A 55 4.19 14.05 7.37
N ARG A 56 5.08 13.73 8.32
CA ARG A 56 4.68 13.24 9.64
C ARG A 56 3.95 14.35 10.39
N GLY A 57 2.84 14.01 11.05
CA GLY A 57 2.03 14.95 11.83
C GLY A 57 1.06 15.81 10.99
N ASP A 58 1.11 15.74 9.66
CA ASP A 58 0.14 16.43 8.80
C ASP A 58 -1.06 15.52 8.51
N GLU A 59 -2.09 15.63 9.35
CA GLU A 59 -3.31 14.83 9.23
C GLU A 59 -4.07 15.09 7.93
N ALA A 60 -4.07 16.34 7.43
CA ALA A 60 -4.79 16.72 6.23
C ALA A 60 -4.12 16.14 4.97
N ALA A 61 -2.79 16.22 4.89
CA ALA A 61 -2.02 15.58 3.82
C ALA A 61 -2.20 14.05 3.85
N ARG A 62 -2.18 13.45 5.05
CA ARG A 62 -2.39 12.00 5.22
C ARG A 62 -3.79 11.57 4.81
N ALA A 63 -4.82 12.33 5.17
CA ALA A 63 -6.19 12.07 4.73
C ALA A 63 -6.34 12.17 3.21
N LYS A 64 -5.72 13.17 2.57
CA LYS A 64 -5.69 13.31 1.11
C LYS A 64 -4.99 12.13 0.44
N PHE A 65 -3.86 11.69 0.99
CA PHE A 65 -3.11 10.53 0.52
C PHE A 65 -3.96 9.25 0.58
N PHE A 66 -4.57 8.94 1.73
CA PHE A 66 -5.40 7.73 1.86
C PHE A 66 -6.67 7.80 0.99
N SER A 67 -7.23 9.00 0.77
CA SER A 67 -8.30 9.19 -0.19
C SER A 67 -7.86 8.80 -1.61
N ALA A 68 -6.68 9.24 -2.06
CA ALA A 68 -6.13 8.86 -3.36
C ALA A 68 -5.89 7.35 -3.48
N VAL A 69 -5.29 6.74 -2.45
CA VAL A 69 -5.11 5.27 -2.36
C VAL A 69 -6.44 4.55 -2.50
N ASP A 70 -7.45 4.95 -1.74
CA ASP A 70 -8.76 4.32 -1.76
C ASP A 70 -9.49 4.51 -3.09
N GLN A 71 -9.31 5.64 -3.77
CA GLN A 71 -9.85 5.85 -5.12
C GLN A 71 -9.18 4.94 -6.15
N ALA A 72 -7.85 4.80 -6.10
CA ALA A 72 -7.13 3.85 -6.95
C ALA A 72 -7.63 2.41 -6.71
N CYS A 73 -7.86 2.04 -5.44
CA CYS A 73 -8.38 0.71 -5.08
C CYS A 73 -9.80 0.43 -5.61
N LYS A 74 -10.58 1.46 -5.95
CA LYS A 74 -11.96 1.35 -6.48
C LYS A 74 -12.04 1.16 -7.99
N ILE A 75 -10.91 1.18 -8.71
CA ILE A 75 -10.87 0.94 -10.15
C ILE A 75 -11.50 -0.43 -10.45
N LYS A 76 -12.61 -0.43 -11.19
CA LYS A 76 -13.42 -1.63 -11.46
C LYS A 76 -12.79 -2.55 -12.52
N SER A 77 -12.14 -1.98 -13.53
CA SER A 77 -11.53 -2.74 -14.62
C SER A 77 -10.18 -3.33 -14.18
N ARG A 78 -10.07 -4.66 -14.23
CA ARG A 78 -8.85 -5.40 -13.88
C ARG A 78 -7.96 -5.65 -15.11
N THR A 79 -7.68 -4.58 -15.86
CA THR A 79 -6.63 -4.68 -16.90
C THR A 79 -5.27 -4.86 -16.23
N PRO A 80 -4.27 -5.46 -16.90
CA PRO A 80 -2.93 -5.61 -16.34
C PRO A 80 -2.33 -4.32 -15.77
N GLU A 81 -2.49 -3.20 -16.50
CA GLU A 81 -1.98 -1.88 -16.13
C GLU A 81 -2.67 -1.38 -14.86
N ASN A 82 -4.00 -1.51 -14.79
CA ASN A 82 -4.76 -1.15 -13.60
C ASN A 82 -4.41 -2.04 -12.41
N CYS A 83 -4.14 -3.33 -12.63
CA CYS A 83 -3.67 -4.23 -11.58
C CYS A 83 -2.34 -3.76 -10.99
N TYR A 84 -1.37 -3.32 -11.81
CA TYR A 84 -0.13 -2.73 -11.30
C TYR A 84 -0.37 -1.45 -10.51
N LEU A 85 -1.17 -0.52 -11.03
CA LEU A 85 -1.49 0.73 -10.33
C LEU A 85 -2.16 0.48 -8.98
N ILE A 86 -3.04 -0.52 -8.90
CA ILE A 86 -3.71 -0.90 -7.65
C ILE A 86 -2.73 -1.53 -6.67
N ILE A 87 -1.83 -2.40 -7.14
CA ILE A 87 -0.76 -2.97 -6.31
C ILE A 87 0.12 -1.85 -5.72
N PHE A 88 0.51 -0.87 -6.54
CA PHE A 88 1.30 0.27 -6.09
C PHE A 88 0.58 1.13 -5.06
N ALA A 89 -0.70 1.45 -5.29
CA ALA A 89 -1.51 2.18 -4.32
C ALA A 89 -1.66 1.43 -2.99
N CYS A 90 -1.93 0.12 -3.03
CA CYS A 90 -1.99 -0.71 -1.83
C CYS A 90 -0.66 -0.74 -1.08
N ALA A 91 0.46 -0.92 -1.79
CA ALA A 91 1.80 -0.93 -1.19
C ALA A 91 2.12 0.41 -0.52
N ALA A 92 1.83 1.52 -1.19
CA ALA A 92 2.02 2.86 -0.63
C ALA A 92 1.16 3.07 0.63
N GLY A 93 -0.12 2.68 0.59
CA GLY A 93 -1.02 2.74 1.74
C GLY A 93 -0.52 1.94 2.94
N ILE A 94 -0.08 0.70 2.71
CA ILE A 94 0.50 -0.17 3.75
C ILE A 94 1.75 0.48 4.35
N GLN A 95 2.64 1.02 3.52
CA GLN A 95 3.88 1.64 3.99
C GLN A 95 3.61 2.85 4.91
N ILE A 96 2.65 3.71 4.56
CA ILE A 96 2.29 4.85 5.41
C ILE A 96 1.66 4.40 6.72
N ILE A 97 0.83 3.34 6.71
CA ILE A 97 0.31 2.77 7.95
C ILE A 97 1.47 2.30 8.84
N ILE A 98 2.42 1.54 8.30
CA ILE A 98 3.57 1.02 9.07
C ILE A 98 4.43 2.17 9.61
N ASP A 99 4.77 3.14 8.78
CA ASP A 99 5.77 4.15 9.10
C ASP A 99 5.25 5.35 9.91
N GLN A 100 3.93 5.53 9.99
CA GLN A 100 3.34 6.70 10.63
C GLN A 100 2.25 6.32 11.64
N GLU A 101 1.36 5.38 11.32
CA GLU A 101 0.22 5.06 12.19
C GLU A 101 0.58 3.99 13.23
N LEU A 102 1.36 2.97 12.86
CA LEU A 102 1.76 1.92 13.80
C LEU A 102 2.80 2.38 14.82
N LEU A 103 3.61 3.39 14.49
CA LEU A 103 4.58 3.98 15.42
C LEU A 103 3.91 4.65 16.63
N GLU A 104 2.65 5.07 16.49
CA GLU A 104 1.87 5.70 17.57
C GLU A 104 1.20 4.67 18.50
N LEU A 105 1.24 3.38 18.13
CA LEU A 105 0.63 2.31 18.91
C LEU A 105 1.58 1.75 19.96
N SER A 106 0.98 1.16 21.00
CA SER A 106 1.72 0.30 21.92
C SER A 106 2.30 -0.91 21.17
N GLU A 107 3.45 -1.42 21.60
CA GLU A 107 4.08 -2.59 20.99
C GLU A 107 3.14 -3.83 20.90
N PRO A 108 2.33 -4.16 21.91
CA PRO A 108 1.30 -5.20 21.78
C PRO A 108 0.29 -4.95 20.66
N ASP A 109 -0.21 -3.73 20.53
CA ASP A 109 -1.21 -3.36 19.52
C ASP A 109 -0.59 -3.34 18.12
N HIS A 110 0.62 -2.82 17.97
CA HIS A 110 1.38 -2.87 16.73
C HIS A 110 1.52 -4.31 16.23
N ARG A 111 2.01 -5.23 17.08
CA ARG A 111 2.12 -6.65 16.73
C ARG A 111 0.78 -7.27 16.41
N TYR A 112 -0.28 -6.91 17.13
CA TYR A 112 -1.63 -7.39 16.84
C TYR A 112 -2.08 -6.99 15.44
N VAL A 113 -1.99 -5.70 15.08
CA VAL A 113 -2.39 -5.22 13.74
C VAL A 113 -1.61 -5.97 12.65
N MET A 114 -0.29 -6.05 12.77
CA MET A 114 0.56 -6.71 11.76
C MET A 114 0.22 -8.19 11.59
N ASN A 115 0.04 -8.92 12.69
CA ASN A 115 -0.27 -10.34 12.65
C ASN A 115 -1.69 -10.60 12.16
N GLU A 116 -2.67 -9.85 12.66
CA GLU A 116 -4.07 -10.05 12.33
C GLU A 116 -4.37 -9.66 10.88
N SER A 117 -3.80 -8.58 10.37
CA SER A 117 -3.94 -8.21 8.96
C SER A 117 -3.33 -9.23 8.01
N ARG A 118 -2.17 -9.81 8.36
CA ARG A 118 -1.55 -10.90 7.58
C ARG A 118 -2.40 -12.17 7.65
N ARG A 119 -2.87 -12.54 8.83
CA ARG A 119 -3.72 -13.72 9.05
C ARG A 119 -5.01 -13.64 8.25
N ARG A 120 -5.70 -12.48 8.30
CA ARG A 120 -6.96 -12.25 7.58
C ARG A 120 -6.82 -12.22 6.06
N SER A 121 -5.65 -11.81 5.57
CA SER A 121 -5.42 -11.68 4.13
C SER A 121 -4.90 -12.95 3.47
N TYR A 122 -4.56 -14.01 4.23
CA TYR A 122 -3.99 -15.27 3.71
C TYR A 122 -2.84 -15.05 2.71
N VAL A 123 -2.06 -13.98 2.87
CA VAL A 123 -0.98 -13.62 1.95
C VAL A 123 0.20 -14.55 2.17
N ILE A 124 0.36 -15.52 1.26
CA ILE A 124 1.37 -16.58 1.41
C ILE A 124 2.74 -16.20 0.85
N THR A 125 2.90 -15.22 -0.07
CA THR A 125 4.27 -14.96 -0.61
C THR A 125 4.49 -13.69 -1.45
N SER A 126 3.49 -13.16 -2.16
CA SER A 126 3.76 -12.18 -3.23
C SER A 126 3.94 -10.73 -2.75
N VAL A 127 3.22 -10.32 -1.70
CA VAL A 127 3.30 -8.93 -1.20
C VAL A 127 4.66 -8.60 -0.61
N THR A 128 5.34 -9.57 0.01
CA THR A 128 6.67 -9.40 0.60
C THR A 128 7.72 -9.06 -0.47
N PHE A 129 7.60 -9.64 -1.67
CA PHE A 129 8.55 -9.41 -2.77
C PHE A 129 8.37 -8.02 -3.40
N PHE A 130 7.12 -7.57 -3.57
CA PHE A 130 6.84 -6.23 -4.10
C PHE A 130 7.20 -5.12 -3.10
N LEU A 131 6.95 -5.31 -1.80
CA LEU A 131 7.35 -4.35 -0.76
C LEU A 131 8.88 -4.17 -0.73
N HIS A 132 9.67 -5.24 -0.87
CA HIS A 132 11.14 -5.15 -0.89
C HIS A 132 11.70 -4.43 -2.12
N ILE A 133 11.12 -4.64 -3.31
CA ILE A 133 11.50 -3.93 -4.54
C ILE A 133 11.11 -2.43 -4.44
N TYR A 134 10.01 -2.12 -3.76
CA TYR A 134 9.51 -0.74 -3.64
C TYR A 134 10.30 0.15 -2.68
N VAL A 135 10.85 -0.42 -1.60
CA VAL A 135 11.70 0.30 -0.62
C VAL A 135 12.88 0.99 -1.29
N HIS A 136 13.35 0.50 -2.44
CA HIS A 136 14.46 1.10 -3.19
C HIS A 136 14.05 1.92 -4.43
N ALA A 137 12.84 1.76 -4.98
CA ALA A 137 12.45 2.37 -6.26
C ALA A 137 11.51 3.59 -6.15
N VAL A 138 10.78 3.79 -5.04
CA VAL A 138 9.66 4.77 -4.99
C VAL A 138 9.70 5.75 -3.81
N LEU A 139 10.72 5.68 -2.95
CA LEU A 139 11.08 6.84 -2.14
C LEU A 139 12.01 7.75 -2.95
N ASN A 140 11.57 8.18 -4.14
CA ASN A 140 12.25 9.27 -4.82
C ASN A 140 11.92 10.55 -4.06
N THR A 141 12.90 10.94 -3.26
CA THR A 141 13.19 12.31 -2.83
C THR A 141 11.97 13.14 -2.50
N SER A 142 11.76 13.27 -1.19
CA SER A 142 11.52 14.57 -0.57
C SER A 142 11.67 15.73 -1.56
N GLN A 143 10.65 16.57 -1.71
CA GLN A 143 10.94 17.99 -1.77
C GLN A 143 11.65 18.35 -0.45
N GLN A 144 12.94 18.04 -0.38
CA GLN A 144 13.92 18.88 0.27
C GLN A 144 14.05 20.09 -0.66
N THR A 145 13.07 20.98 -0.58
CA THR A 145 13.23 22.35 -1.04
C THR A 145 12.72 23.23 0.09
N CYS A 146 13.71 23.64 0.90
CA CYS A 146 13.74 24.77 1.82
C CYS A 146 12.85 24.71 3.05
#